data_AF-A3D111-F1
#
_entry.id   AF-A3D111-F1
#
_cell.length_a   1.000
_cell.length_b   1.000
_cell.length_c   1.000
_cell.angle_alpha   90.00
_cell.angle_beta   90.00
_cell.angle_gamma   90.00
#
_symmetry.space_group_name_H-M   'P 1'
#
loop_
_entity.id
_entity.type
_entity.pdbx_description
1 polymer ?
#
loop_
_entity_poly.entity_id
_entity_poly.type
_entity_poly.pdbx_seq_one_letter_code
_entity_poly.pdbx_strand_id
1 'polypeptide(L)'
;MLKLLNVFSVSLVLFLSGCSKPGLELTKEQYGEKWPLTVSSGHVECKNNAVIFHSNGKTYAVNGVAKTQGYSEINAIWKDDPAFFEMAAEIAKAENTAVDEVIKSMGSPTKISISPVLDSGLKLCK
;
A
#
# COMPACT_ATOMS: atom_id res chain seq x y z
N MET A 1 13.19 -20.84 -67.28
CA MET A 1 13.69 -19.53 -66.82
C MET A 1 13.37 -19.39 -65.34
N LEU A 2 14.40 -19.19 -64.53
CA LEU A 2 14.37 -18.93 -63.09
C LEU A 2 14.01 -17.47 -62.84
N LYS A 3 13.19 -17.19 -61.81
CA LYS A 3 13.38 -16.14 -60.76
C LYS A 3 12.10 -16.06 -59.93
N LEU A 4 12.11 -16.64 -58.72
CA LEU A 4 12.61 -16.07 -57.46
C LEU A 4 11.56 -15.18 -56.78
N LEU A 5 10.99 -15.76 -55.72
CA LEU A 5 10.41 -15.21 -54.51
C LEU A 5 10.20 -13.69 -54.43
N ASN A 6 8.96 -13.26 -54.20
CA ASN A 6 8.70 -11.96 -53.61
C ASN A 6 8.48 -12.14 -52.10
N VAL A 7 9.43 -11.60 -51.34
CA VAL A 7 9.61 -11.75 -49.91
C VAL A 7 8.52 -10.96 -49.17
N PHE A 8 7.82 -11.62 -48.25
CA PHE A 8 6.98 -10.99 -47.24
C PHE A 8 7.85 -10.06 -46.37
N SER A 9 7.84 -8.76 -46.65
CA SER A 9 8.36 -7.77 -45.72
C SER A 9 7.22 -7.28 -44.84
N VAL A 10 6.88 -8.07 -43.81
CA VAL A 10 6.12 -7.57 -42.66
C VAL A 10 7.16 -7.07 -41.66
N SER A 11 7.48 -5.78 -41.75
CA SER A 11 8.28 -5.11 -40.73
C SER A 11 7.47 -4.99 -39.43
N LEU A 12 7.51 -6.05 -38.61
CA LEU A 12 7.08 -6.01 -37.21
C LEU A 12 8.21 -5.36 -36.40
N VAL A 13 8.18 -4.03 -36.32
CA VAL A 13 8.99 -3.27 -35.37
C VAL A 13 8.04 -2.60 -34.40
N LEU A 14 7.99 -3.10 -33.16
CA LEU A 14 7.67 -2.35 -31.94
C LEU A 14 7.63 -3.31 -30.74
N PHE A 15 8.76 -3.49 -30.06
CA PHE A 15 8.75 -3.82 -28.64
C PHE A 15 9.83 -2.97 -27.95
N LEU A 16 9.45 -1.73 -27.61
CA LEU A 16 10.13 -0.97 -26.58
C LEU A 16 9.81 -1.65 -25.24
N SER A 17 10.60 -2.68 -24.90
CA SER A 17 10.60 -3.27 -23.57
C SER A 17 11.30 -2.30 -22.60
N GLY A 18 10.63 -1.20 -22.28
CA GLY A 18 11.03 -0.32 -21.20
C GLY A 18 10.82 -1.07 -19.88
N CYS A 19 11.89 -1.61 -19.31
CA CYS A 19 11.87 -2.35 -18.05
C CYS A 19 11.65 -1.39 -16.88
N SER A 20 10.43 -0.88 -16.71
CA SER A 20 10.00 -0.30 -15.44
C SER A 20 9.83 -1.46 -14.47
N LYS A 21 10.44 -1.39 -13.28
CA LYS A 21 10.28 -2.45 -12.29
C LYS A 21 8.80 -2.64 -12.01
N PRO A 22 8.23 -3.84 -12.27
CA PRO A 22 6.82 -4.04 -12.02
C PRO A 22 6.59 -3.95 -10.52
N GLY A 23 5.58 -3.17 -10.12
CA GLY A 23 5.10 -3.22 -8.75
C GLY A 23 4.38 -4.53 -8.45
N LEU A 24 3.80 -4.63 -7.25
CA LEU A 24 3.17 -5.83 -6.74
C LEU A 24 1.73 -5.54 -6.32
N GLU A 25 0.80 -6.38 -6.74
CA GLU A 25 -0.57 -6.37 -6.21
C GLU A 25 -0.60 -6.99 -4.82
N LEU A 26 -1.14 -6.25 -3.85
CA LEU A 26 -1.38 -6.71 -2.49
C LEU A 26 -2.88 -6.73 -2.19
N THR A 27 -3.36 -7.77 -1.51
CA THR A 27 -4.78 -7.90 -1.17
C THR A 27 -5.00 -8.30 0.28
N LYS A 28 -6.18 -7.97 0.81
CA LYS A 28 -6.61 -8.36 2.14
C LYS A 28 -6.57 -9.88 2.31
N GLU A 29 -6.95 -10.63 1.28
CA GLU A 29 -6.99 -12.11 1.32
C GLU A 29 -5.61 -12.72 1.57
N GLN A 30 -4.53 -12.10 1.07
CA GLN A 30 -3.16 -12.56 1.29
C GLN A 30 -2.71 -12.41 2.75
N TYR A 31 -3.23 -11.42 3.47
CA TYR A 31 -2.75 -11.05 4.82
C TYR A 31 -3.78 -11.26 5.94
N GLY A 32 -5.05 -11.49 5.60
CA GLY A 32 -6.15 -11.62 6.56
C GLY A 32 -6.25 -10.42 7.51
N GLU A 33 -6.31 -10.70 8.80
CA GLU A 33 -6.38 -9.68 9.86
C GLU A 33 -5.14 -8.79 9.94
N LYS A 34 -4.00 -9.22 9.37
CA LYS A 34 -2.79 -8.39 9.32
C LYS A 34 -2.86 -7.31 8.25
N TRP A 35 -3.89 -7.30 7.40
CA TRP A 35 -4.06 -6.28 6.36
C TRP A 35 -4.36 -4.90 6.96
N PRO A 36 -3.44 -3.92 6.83
CA PRO A 36 -3.53 -2.69 7.61
C PRO A 36 -4.45 -1.62 7.00
N LEU A 37 -4.95 -1.84 5.78
CA LEU A 37 -5.68 -0.80 5.04
C LEU A 37 -7.19 -1.08 4.97
N THR A 38 -7.99 -0.02 4.91
CA THR A 38 -9.45 -0.11 4.80
C THR A 38 -9.93 -0.57 3.42
N VAL A 39 -9.13 -0.32 2.37
CA VAL A 39 -9.35 -0.84 1.01
C VAL A 39 -9.03 -2.33 0.94
N SER A 40 -9.68 -3.09 0.07
CA SER A 40 -9.44 -4.55 -0.05
C SER A 40 -8.16 -4.92 -0.78
N SER A 41 -7.62 -4.03 -1.62
CA SER A 41 -6.40 -4.28 -2.39
C SER A 41 -5.75 -2.98 -2.88
N GLY A 42 -4.54 -3.12 -3.42
CA GLY A 42 -3.89 -2.10 -4.22
C GLY A 42 -2.51 -2.50 -4.71
N HIS A 43 -1.95 -1.66 -5.56
CA HIS A 43 -0.65 -1.86 -6.20
C HIS A 43 0.43 -1.13 -5.41
N VAL A 44 1.45 -1.84 -4.93
CA VAL A 44 2.63 -1.21 -4.34
C VAL A 44 3.75 -1.12 -5.38
N GLU A 45 4.37 0.06 -5.48
CA GLU A 45 5.58 0.25 -6.30
C GLU A 45 6.67 0.93 -5.46
N CYS A 46 7.90 0.88 -5.98
CA CYS A 46 8.96 1.74 -5.48
C CYS A 46 9.59 2.56 -6.61
N LYS A 47 9.64 3.88 -6.41
CA LYS A 47 10.23 4.84 -7.34
C LYS A 47 11.20 5.76 -6.60
N ASN A 48 12.48 5.75 -6.96
CA ASN A 48 13.50 6.58 -6.29
C ASN A 48 13.46 6.45 -4.75
N ASN A 49 13.39 5.22 -4.23
CA ASN A 49 13.23 4.89 -2.80
C ASN A 49 11.92 5.36 -2.13
N ALA A 50 11.00 5.98 -2.87
CA ALA A 50 9.64 6.22 -2.40
C ALA A 50 8.81 4.95 -2.57
N VAL A 51 8.34 4.39 -1.45
CA VAL A 51 7.33 3.34 -1.48
C VAL A 51 5.97 4.00 -1.54
N ILE A 52 5.24 3.73 -2.62
CA ILE A 52 3.90 4.28 -2.82
C ILE A 52 2.89 3.15 -3.05
N PHE A 53 1.66 3.40 -2.64
CA PHE A 53 0.55 2.47 -2.76
C PHE A 53 -0.57 3.10 -3.55
N HIS A 54 -1.05 2.42 -4.58
CA HIS A 54 -2.14 2.87 -5.43
C HIS A 54 -3.41 2.09 -5.13
N SER A 55 -4.50 2.80 -4.85
CA SER A 55 -5.82 2.17 -4.68
C SER A 55 -6.92 3.17 -4.96
N ASN A 56 -8.00 2.73 -5.62
CA ASN A 56 -9.16 3.53 -5.99
C ASN A 56 -8.80 4.87 -6.67
N GLY A 57 -7.83 4.84 -7.59
CA GLY A 57 -7.39 6.03 -8.35
C GLY A 57 -6.58 7.04 -7.56
N LYS A 58 -6.16 6.72 -6.32
CA LYS A 58 -5.31 7.56 -5.48
C LYS A 58 -3.97 6.89 -5.21
N THR A 59 -2.93 7.71 -5.06
CA THR A 59 -1.57 7.28 -4.73
C THR A 59 -1.17 7.81 -3.36
N TYR A 60 -0.72 6.91 -2.49
CA TYR A 60 -0.41 7.19 -1.10
C TYR A 60 1.07 6.95 -0.80
N ALA A 61 1.67 7.83 0.01
CA ALA A 61 2.97 7.67 0.60
C ALA A 61 2.94 6.60 1.69
N VAL A 62 3.70 5.52 1.51
CA VAL A 62 3.84 4.46 2.52
C VAL A 62 5.04 4.73 3.44
N ASN A 63 6.08 5.39 2.92
CA ASN A 63 7.28 5.75 3.69
C ASN A 63 7.54 7.26 3.71
N GLY A 64 8.48 7.68 4.57
CA GLY A 64 8.85 9.08 4.70
C GLY A 64 9.40 9.70 3.41
N VAL A 65 10.11 8.93 2.58
CA VAL A 65 10.65 9.42 1.30
C VAL A 65 9.50 9.79 0.34
N ALA A 66 8.48 8.95 0.22
CA ALA A 66 7.29 9.24 -0.57
C ALA A 66 6.57 10.49 -0.07
N LYS A 67 6.44 10.65 1.25
CA LYS A 67 5.84 11.85 1.84
C LYS A 67 6.62 13.12 1.47
N THR A 68 7.96 13.10 1.58
CA THR A 68 8.82 14.23 1.17
C THR A 68 8.70 14.55 -0.32
N GLN A 69 8.36 13.55 -1.16
CA GLN A 69 8.08 13.74 -2.59
C GLN A 69 6.66 14.26 -2.87
N GLY A 70 5.82 14.47 -1.86
CA GLY A 70 4.50 15.11 -2.00
C GLY A 70 3.35 14.16 -2.31
N TYR A 71 3.52 12.83 -2.19
CA TYR A 71 2.40 11.89 -2.29
C TYR A 71 1.44 12.02 -1.10
N SER A 72 0.18 11.63 -1.30
CA SER A 72 -0.87 11.75 -0.28
C SER A 72 -0.58 10.88 0.94
N GLU A 73 -0.92 11.33 2.14
CA GLU A 73 -0.74 10.54 3.37
C GLU A 73 -1.60 9.27 3.36
N ILE A 74 -1.02 8.12 3.71
CA ILE A 74 -1.75 6.85 3.79
C ILE A 74 -2.76 6.79 4.95
N ASN A 75 -2.65 7.69 5.93
CA ASN A 75 -3.52 7.75 7.11
C ASN A 75 -5.02 7.76 6.77
N ALA A 76 -5.42 8.28 5.61
CA ALA A 76 -6.81 8.31 5.16
C ALA A 76 -7.41 6.91 4.94
N ILE A 77 -6.57 5.90 4.72
CA ILE A 77 -6.98 4.50 4.49
C ILE A 77 -6.33 3.53 5.48
N TRP A 78 -5.64 4.04 6.51
CA TRP A 78 -4.95 3.22 7.50
C TRP A 78 -5.87 2.88 8.68
N LYS A 79 -6.16 1.59 8.88
CA LYS A 79 -6.98 1.08 9.97
C LYS A 79 -6.40 1.41 11.34
N ASP A 80 -7.26 1.84 12.23
CA ASP A 80 -6.99 1.81 13.66
C ASP A 80 -6.81 0.36 14.13
N ASP A 81 -5.99 0.18 15.16
CA ASP A 81 -5.75 -1.09 15.82
C ASP A 81 -6.90 -1.40 16.80
N PRO A 82 -7.66 -2.50 16.60
CA PRO A 82 -8.71 -2.90 17.53
C PRO A 82 -8.24 -3.01 18.99
N ALA A 83 -6.98 -3.40 19.21
CA ALA A 83 -6.40 -3.56 20.54
C ALA A 83 -6.39 -2.25 21.35
N PHE A 84 -6.30 -1.09 20.68
CA PHE A 84 -6.42 0.21 21.34
C PHE A 84 -7.78 0.39 22.00
N PHE A 85 -8.85 0.03 21.30
CA PHE A 85 -10.22 0.19 21.78
C PHE A 85 -10.57 -0.85 22.84
N GLU A 86 -10.07 -2.08 22.69
CA GLU A 86 -10.20 -3.12 23.71
C GLU A 86 -9.55 -2.69 25.03
N MET A 87 -8.33 -2.15 24.97
CA MET A 87 -7.65 -1.60 26.14
C MET A 87 -8.43 -0.44 26.78
N ALA A 88 -8.93 0.50 25.96
CA ALA A 88 -9.74 1.60 26.47
C ALA A 88 -11.03 1.11 27.17
N ALA A 89 -11.67 0.08 26.64
CA ALA A 89 -12.87 -0.51 27.24
C ALA A 89 -12.58 -1.17 28.60
N GLU A 90 -11.46 -1.87 28.73
CA GLU A 90 -11.06 -2.48 30.00
C GLU A 90 -10.70 -1.43 31.06
N ILE A 91 -10.02 -0.35 30.68
CA ILE A 91 -9.73 0.78 31.59
C ILE A 91 -11.03 1.45 32.03
N ALA A 92 -11.92 1.77 31.10
CA ALA A 92 -13.20 2.42 31.40
C ALA A 92 -14.03 1.61 32.40
N LYS A 93 -14.05 0.29 32.24
CA LYS A 93 -14.68 -0.64 33.17
C LYS A 93 -14.02 -0.63 34.54
N ALA A 94 -12.69 -0.64 34.61
CA ALA A 94 -11.95 -0.62 35.87
C ALA A 94 -12.13 0.69 36.65
N GLU A 95 -12.25 1.81 35.93
CA GLU A 95 -12.39 3.15 36.49
C GLU A 95 -13.85 3.58 36.67
N ASN A 96 -14.81 2.75 36.25
CA ASN A 96 -16.25 3.07 36.24
C ASN A 96 -16.53 4.41 35.53
N THR A 97 -15.93 4.59 34.35
CA THR A 97 -16.13 5.75 33.48
C THR A 97 -16.54 5.31 32.06
N ALA A 98 -16.82 6.28 31.19
CA ALA A 98 -17.17 6.04 29.79
C ALA A 98 -15.92 5.82 28.92
N VAL A 99 -16.05 4.96 27.90
CA VAL A 99 -14.94 4.57 27.01
C VAL A 99 -14.41 5.76 26.21
N ASP A 100 -15.28 6.69 25.83
CA ASP A 100 -14.91 7.90 25.08
C ASP A 100 -14.06 8.87 25.91
N GLU A 101 -14.29 8.96 27.23
CA GLU A 101 -13.43 9.72 28.14
C GLU A 101 -12.02 9.14 28.20
N VAL A 102 -11.91 7.81 28.27
CA VAL A 102 -10.64 7.10 28.26
C VAL A 102 -9.91 7.25 26.93
N ILE A 103 -10.62 7.09 25.80
CA ILE A 103 -10.02 7.31 24.47
C ILE A 103 -9.48 8.74 24.35
N LYS A 104 -10.25 9.74 24.83
CA LYS A 104 -9.82 11.14 24.83
C LYS A 104 -8.55 11.38 25.65
N SER A 105 -8.36 10.65 26.75
CA SER A 105 -7.14 10.74 27.57
C SER A 105 -5.95 9.98 26.96
N MET A 106 -6.22 8.87 26.27
CA MET A 106 -5.20 8.06 25.57
C MET A 106 -4.69 8.72 24.28
N GLY A 107 -5.45 9.65 23.69
CA GLY A 107 -5.09 10.36 22.47
C GLY A 107 -5.60 9.65 21.20
N SER A 108 -4.84 9.74 20.12
CA SER A 108 -5.25 9.11 18.84
C SER A 108 -5.09 7.60 18.90
N PRO A 109 -6.05 6.82 18.35
CA PRO A 109 -5.90 5.38 18.22
C PRO A 109 -4.61 5.00 17.51
N THR A 110 -3.96 3.94 18.02
CA THR A 110 -2.85 3.32 17.30
C THR A 110 -3.37 2.69 16.01
N LYS A 111 -2.47 2.44 15.05
CA LYS A 111 -2.80 1.87 13.75
C LYS A 111 -2.26 0.44 13.65
N ILE A 112 -2.96 -0.44 12.91
CA ILE A 112 -2.43 -1.79 12.58
C ILE A 112 -1.08 -1.63 11.88
N SER A 113 -0.09 -2.45 12.19
CA SER A 113 1.25 -2.31 11.58
C SER A 113 1.22 -2.24 10.04
N ILE A 114 1.86 -1.22 9.45
CA ILE A 114 1.96 -1.02 7.99
C ILE A 114 2.97 -1.95 7.31
N SER A 115 3.75 -2.71 8.08
CA SER A 115 4.84 -3.57 7.59
C SER A 115 4.47 -4.45 6.38
N PRO A 116 3.29 -5.09 6.29
CA PRO A 116 2.93 -5.89 5.12
C PRO A 116 3.05 -5.12 3.79
N VAL A 117 2.67 -3.85 3.77
CA VAL A 117 2.73 -2.98 2.59
C VAL A 117 4.14 -2.39 2.44
N LEU A 118 4.71 -1.87 3.54
CA LEU A 118 6.02 -1.24 3.54
C LEU A 118 7.13 -2.23 3.12
N ASP A 119 7.20 -3.41 3.72
CA ASP A 119 8.24 -4.40 3.45
C ASP A 119 8.15 -4.93 2.01
N SER A 120 6.91 -5.10 1.51
CA SER A 120 6.66 -5.48 0.13
C SER A 120 7.18 -4.43 -0.84
N GLY A 121 6.94 -3.15 -0.57
CA GLY A 121 7.46 -2.05 -1.36
C GLY A 121 8.98 -1.87 -1.27
N LEU A 122 9.57 -1.99 -0.07
CA LEU A 122 11.01 -1.88 0.14
C LEU A 122 11.79 -2.95 -0.62
N LYS A 123 11.24 -4.17 -0.75
CA LYS A 123 11.82 -5.23 -1.59
C LYS A 123 11.92 -4.85 -3.07
N LEU A 124 11.13 -3.89 -3.54
CA LEU A 124 11.15 -3.38 -4.91
C LEU A 124 12.18 -2.25 -5.12
N CYS A 125 12.61 -1.57 -4.05
CA CYS A 125 13.53 -0.43 -4.07
C CYS A 125 15.01 -0.77 -4.36
N LYS A 126 15.27 -1.87 -5.08
CA LYS A 126 16.64 -2.37 -5.34
C LYS A 126 17.45 -1.53 -6.31
#